data_AF-A0A6B1ECI2-F1
#
_entry.id   AF-A0A6B1ECI2-F1
#
_cell.length_a   1.000
_cell.length_b   1.000
_cell.length_c   1.000
_cell.angle_alpha   90.00
_cell.angle_beta   90.00
_cell.angle_gamma   90.00
#
_symmetry.space_group_name_H-M   'P 1'
#
loop_
_entity.id
_entity.type
_entity.pdbx_description
1 polymer ?
#
loop_
_entity_poly.entity_id
_entity_poly.type
_entity_poly.pdbx_seq_one_letter_code
_entity_poly.pdbx_strand_id
1 'polypeptide(L)'
;MDWTMNQYTSPGRTRTHEARLGRLERTIDRSVLPGDTRSALVFLRQALDSDDGLLLDAADVALTWASEDKAALLEAFSVEARSTYGVGVDEDDVYMIQRRQPEELSSLIETEATQPGRQAEHLRIAWAKCFGLHPDLNEACTEVVKAIEVAAKPVVTPDDPLATLGKMISAVRDKPEEWETDSEFDGSVQTVLAMMDMVWNGQLRHGDEDAPLEVSQEAAEMTVQTAVLLVSWFRSGRVRLRS
;
A
#
# COMPACT_ATOMS: atom_id res chain seq x y z
N MET A 1 -43.72 -25.77 0.79
CA MET A 1 -43.21 -24.41 1.06
C MET A 1 -41.75 -24.44 0.67
N ASP A 2 -41.52 -24.01 -0.57
CA ASP A 2 -40.27 -24.12 -1.29
C ASP A 2 -39.42 -22.91 -0.92
N TRP A 3 -38.29 -23.14 -0.24
CA TRP A 3 -37.32 -22.09 0.08
C TRP A 3 -36.42 -21.91 -1.13
N THR A 4 -36.87 -21.13 -2.10
CA THR A 4 -36.03 -20.67 -3.19
C THR A 4 -34.88 -19.85 -2.62
N MET A 5 -33.67 -20.29 -2.93
CA MET A 5 -32.41 -19.54 -2.84
C MET A 5 -32.65 -18.09 -3.25
N ASN A 6 -32.66 -17.20 -2.26
CA ASN A 6 -32.47 -15.79 -2.53
C ASN A 6 -30.99 -15.63 -2.90
N GLN A 7 -30.72 -15.63 -4.20
CA GLN A 7 -29.43 -15.23 -4.75
C GLN A 7 -29.24 -13.75 -4.43
N TYR A 8 -28.70 -13.47 -3.24
CA TYR A 8 -27.96 -12.24 -3.00
C TYR A 8 -26.72 -12.30 -3.90
N THR A 9 -26.89 -11.84 -5.13
CA THR A 9 -25.78 -11.45 -6.00
C THR A 9 -25.08 -10.29 -5.32
N SER A 10 -24.08 -10.62 -4.49
CA SER A 10 -23.19 -9.63 -3.88
C SER A 10 -22.44 -8.88 -4.99
N PRO A 11 -22.24 -7.56 -4.87
CA PRO A 11 -21.47 -6.78 -5.83
C PRO A 11 -20.05 -7.39 -5.93
N GLY A 12 -19.57 -7.53 -7.17
CA GLY A 12 -18.22 -7.94 -7.57
C GLY A 12 -17.35 -8.68 -6.55
N ARG A 13 -17.29 -10.02 -6.63
CA ARG A 13 -16.19 -10.77 -6.00
C ARG A 13 -14.88 -10.33 -6.67
N THR A 14 -14.13 -9.44 -6.04
CA THR A 14 -12.76 -9.08 -6.45
C THR A 14 -11.82 -10.23 -6.10
N ARG A 15 -10.72 -10.39 -6.85
CA ARG A 15 -9.69 -11.43 -6.60
C ARG A 15 -9.11 -11.32 -5.19
N THR A 16 -9.05 -10.11 -4.65
CA THR A 16 -8.50 -9.79 -3.33
C THR A 16 -9.30 -10.46 -2.21
N HIS A 17 -10.64 -10.44 -2.29
CA HIS A 17 -11.49 -11.09 -1.29
C HIS A 17 -11.31 -12.62 -1.28
N GLU A 18 -11.32 -13.27 -2.44
CA GLU A 18 -11.12 -14.73 -2.52
C GLU A 18 -9.75 -15.15 -1.97
N ALA A 19 -8.72 -14.31 -2.18
CA ALA A 19 -7.40 -14.55 -1.62
C ALA A 19 -7.35 -14.44 -0.09
N ARG A 20 -8.03 -13.43 0.51
CA ARG A 20 -8.12 -13.27 1.97
C ARG A 20 -8.89 -14.42 2.61
N LEU A 21 -10.06 -14.76 2.08
CA LEU A 21 -10.87 -15.87 2.59
C LEU A 21 -10.12 -17.21 2.46
N GLY A 22 -9.52 -17.48 1.31
CA GLY A 22 -8.73 -18.69 1.09
C GLY A 22 -7.53 -18.79 2.03
N ARG A 23 -6.96 -17.67 2.50
CA ARG A 23 -5.89 -17.66 3.51
C ARG A 23 -6.41 -18.09 4.88
N LEU A 24 -7.48 -17.46 5.37
CA LEU A 24 -8.12 -17.82 6.64
C LEU A 24 -8.55 -19.29 6.65
N GLU A 25 -9.09 -19.78 5.53
CA GLU A 25 -9.47 -21.19 5.38
C GLU A 25 -8.30 -22.18 5.47
N ARG A 26 -7.08 -21.79 5.10
CA ARG A 26 -5.88 -22.63 5.26
C ARG A 26 -5.41 -22.68 6.71
N THR A 27 -5.63 -21.61 7.47
CA THR A 27 -5.27 -21.52 8.89
C THR A 27 -6.27 -22.29 9.77
N ILE A 28 -7.55 -22.26 9.41
CA ILE A 28 -8.60 -23.00 10.13
C ILE A 28 -8.67 -24.44 9.63
N ASP A 29 -8.14 -25.39 10.39
CA ASP A 29 -8.33 -26.82 10.11
C ASP A 29 -9.80 -27.23 10.29
N ARG A 30 -10.51 -27.31 9.16
CA ARG A 30 -11.93 -27.70 9.10
C ARG A 30 -12.20 -29.10 9.64
N SER A 31 -11.19 -29.97 9.76
CA SER A 31 -11.36 -31.33 10.25
C SER A 31 -11.61 -31.43 11.77
N VAL A 32 -11.43 -30.32 12.49
CA VAL A 32 -11.54 -30.25 13.96
C VAL A 32 -12.83 -29.52 14.41
N LEU A 33 -13.61 -28.95 13.48
CA LEU A 33 -14.83 -28.22 13.84
C LEU A 33 -15.92 -29.18 14.36
N PRO A 34 -16.51 -28.91 15.53
CA PRO A 34 -17.64 -29.68 16.05
C PRO A 34 -18.82 -29.74 15.06
N GLY A 35 -19.57 -30.83 15.09
CA GLY A 35 -20.70 -31.05 14.16
C GLY A 35 -21.93 -30.15 14.39
N ASP A 36 -21.98 -29.37 15.48
CA ASP A 36 -23.05 -28.42 15.77
C ASP A 36 -22.56 -26.96 15.81
N THR A 37 -23.42 -26.03 15.37
CA THR A 37 -23.10 -24.61 15.22
C THR A 37 -22.67 -23.94 16.53
N ARG A 38 -23.26 -24.31 17.67
CA ARG A 38 -22.96 -23.65 18.94
C ARG A 38 -21.56 -24.02 19.41
N SER A 39 -21.22 -25.30 19.37
CA SER A 39 -19.89 -25.79 19.71
C SER A 39 -18.84 -25.26 18.73
N ALA A 40 -19.15 -25.15 17.44
CA ALA A 40 -18.28 -24.53 16.45
C ALA A 40 -17.99 -23.04 16.74
N LEU A 41 -19.00 -22.25 17.15
CA LEU A 41 -18.81 -20.85 17.53
C LEU A 41 -17.96 -20.69 18.79
N VAL A 42 -18.15 -21.56 19.80
CA VAL A 42 -17.33 -21.56 21.01
C VAL A 42 -15.88 -21.91 20.67
N PHE A 43 -15.67 -22.93 19.85
CA PHE A 43 -14.34 -23.32 19.39
C PHE A 43 -13.67 -22.20 18.60
N LEU A 44 -14.37 -21.60 17.63
CA LEU A 44 -13.85 -20.48 16.85
C LEU A 44 -13.45 -19.31 17.75
N ARG A 45 -14.30 -18.94 18.70
CA ARG A 45 -13.96 -17.89 19.68
C ARG A 45 -12.71 -18.25 20.48
N GLN A 46 -12.61 -19.47 20.99
CA GLN A 46 -11.45 -19.92 21.74
C GLN A 46 -10.17 -19.90 20.89
N ALA A 47 -10.27 -20.29 19.62
CA ALA A 47 -9.14 -20.26 18.68
C ALA A 47 -8.68 -18.81 18.43
N LEU A 48 -9.63 -17.89 18.16
CA LEU A 48 -9.35 -16.47 17.98
C LEU A 48 -8.77 -15.82 19.25
N ASP A 49 -9.24 -16.21 20.44
CA ASP A 49 -8.71 -15.72 21.72
C ASP A 49 -7.30 -16.25 22.03
N SER A 50 -6.84 -17.30 21.34
CA SER A 50 -5.56 -17.98 21.61
C SER A 50 -4.48 -17.73 20.56
N ASP A 51 -4.84 -17.19 19.40
CA ASP A 51 -3.96 -16.96 18.25
C ASP A 51 -4.23 -15.57 17.65
N ASP A 52 -3.37 -14.62 17.99
CA ASP A 52 -3.45 -13.23 17.52
C ASP A 52 -3.38 -13.13 15.99
N GLY A 53 -2.62 -14.01 15.33
CA GLY A 53 -2.51 -14.03 13.88
C GLY A 53 -3.81 -14.46 13.22
N LEU A 54 -4.44 -15.51 13.75
CA LEU A 54 -5.77 -15.95 13.32
C LEU A 54 -6.84 -14.89 13.59
N LEU A 55 -6.76 -14.18 14.72
CA LEU A 55 -7.65 -13.06 15.04
C LEU A 55 -7.53 -11.94 14.00
N LEU A 56 -6.30 -11.54 13.66
CA LEU A 56 -6.05 -10.50 12.66
C LEU A 56 -6.51 -10.94 11.26
N ASP A 57 -6.25 -12.19 10.86
CA ASP A 57 -6.74 -12.74 9.59
C ASP A 57 -8.29 -12.74 9.52
N ALA A 58 -8.95 -13.12 10.62
CA ALA A 58 -10.40 -13.11 10.70
C ALA A 58 -10.96 -11.68 10.66
N ALA A 59 -10.29 -10.72 11.32
CA ALA A 59 -10.66 -9.32 11.28
C ALA A 59 -10.48 -8.71 9.88
N ASP A 60 -9.37 -9.00 9.20
CA ASP A 60 -9.08 -8.53 7.84
C ASP A 60 -10.07 -9.08 6.81
N VAL A 61 -10.47 -10.34 6.96
CA VAL A 61 -11.54 -10.95 6.17
C VAL A 61 -12.89 -10.29 6.49
N ALA A 62 -13.23 -10.10 7.78
CA ALA A 62 -14.49 -9.48 8.17
C ALA A 62 -14.64 -8.03 7.65
N LEU A 63 -13.54 -7.27 7.59
CA LEU A 63 -13.51 -5.92 7.04
C LEU A 63 -13.93 -5.83 5.57
N THR A 64 -13.76 -6.92 4.80
CA THR A 64 -14.21 -6.99 3.40
C THR A 64 -15.72 -6.73 3.24
N TRP A 65 -16.52 -7.00 4.28
CA TRP A 65 -17.96 -6.75 4.30
C TRP A 65 -18.38 -5.74 5.36
N ALA A 66 -17.42 -5.08 6.00
CA ALA A 66 -17.74 -4.08 7.01
C ALA A 66 -18.38 -2.85 6.36
N SER A 67 -19.41 -2.31 7.00
CA SER A 67 -19.85 -0.94 6.74
C SER A 67 -18.82 0.05 7.27
N GLU A 68 -18.86 1.29 6.78
CA GLU A 68 -18.03 2.39 7.29
C GLU A 68 -18.12 2.53 8.82
N ASP A 69 -19.33 2.47 9.39
CA ASP A 69 -19.52 2.51 10.86
C ASP A 69 -18.78 1.38 11.60
N LYS A 70 -18.73 0.17 11.00
CA LYS A 70 -18.06 -0.99 11.60
C LYS A 70 -16.54 -0.86 11.50
N ALA A 71 -16.05 -0.38 10.35
CA ALA A 71 -14.64 -0.07 10.13
C ALA A 71 -14.16 1.03 11.09
N ALA A 72 -14.89 2.14 11.20
CA ALA A 72 -14.59 3.24 12.11
C ALA A 72 -14.60 2.81 13.58
N LEU A 73 -15.54 1.93 13.96
CA LEU A 73 -15.58 1.36 15.31
C LEU A 73 -14.32 0.53 15.60
N LEU A 74 -13.88 -0.31 14.66
CA LEU A 74 -12.66 -1.09 14.81
C LEU A 74 -11.41 -0.20 14.87
N GLU A 75 -11.36 0.87 14.09
CA GLU A 75 -10.26 1.84 14.18
C GLU A 75 -10.21 2.51 15.54
N ALA A 76 -11.35 2.98 16.06
CA ALA A 76 -11.43 3.59 17.39
C ALA A 76 -10.93 2.63 18.49
N PHE A 77 -11.34 1.35 18.44
CA PHE A 77 -10.82 0.33 19.34
C PHE A 77 -9.32 0.11 19.19
N SER A 78 -8.82 0.08 17.96
CA SER A 78 -7.41 -0.11 17.67
C SER A 78 -6.55 1.05 18.18
N VAL A 79 -7.08 2.28 18.18
CA VAL A 79 -6.44 3.47 18.77
C VAL A 79 -6.45 3.38 20.29
N GLU A 80 -7.60 3.08 20.90
CA GLU A 80 -7.74 2.95 22.36
C GLU A 80 -6.80 1.87 22.92
N ALA A 81 -6.72 0.73 22.23
CA ALA A 81 -5.85 -0.39 22.59
C ALA A 81 -4.36 -0.14 22.27
N ARG A 82 -4.01 0.97 21.61
CA ARG A 82 -2.65 1.26 21.12
C ARG A 82 -2.08 0.13 20.25
N SER A 83 -2.94 -0.46 19.42
CA SER A 83 -2.56 -1.53 18.50
C SER A 83 -1.49 -1.06 17.51
N THR A 84 -0.60 -1.95 17.08
CA THR A 84 0.31 -1.70 15.94
C THR A 84 -0.45 -1.65 14.62
N TYR A 85 -1.68 -2.14 14.60
CA TYR A 85 -2.56 -2.18 13.45
C TYR A 85 -3.73 -1.21 13.60
N GLY A 86 -4.26 -0.78 12.47
CA GLY A 86 -5.52 -0.06 12.34
C GLY A 86 -6.28 -0.53 11.10
N VAL A 87 -7.25 0.27 10.69
CA VAL A 87 -8.06 0.04 9.49
C VAL A 87 -7.59 0.97 8.38
N GLY A 88 -7.21 0.38 7.26
CA GLY A 88 -6.95 1.07 6.00
C GLY A 88 -7.93 0.63 4.92
N VAL A 89 -7.63 1.01 3.68
CA VAL A 89 -8.33 0.53 2.49
C VAL A 89 -7.31 0.00 1.48
N ASP A 90 -7.70 -1.00 0.71
CA ASP A 90 -6.88 -1.52 -0.39
C ASP A 90 -7.07 -0.74 -1.69
N GLU A 91 -6.44 -1.22 -2.77
CA GLU A 91 -6.51 -0.65 -4.12
C GLU A 91 -7.94 -0.55 -4.70
N ASP A 92 -8.85 -1.40 -4.23
CA ASP A 92 -10.26 -1.48 -4.63
C ASP A 92 -11.18 -0.68 -3.68
N ASP A 93 -10.62 0.16 -2.80
CA ASP A 93 -11.30 0.91 -1.74
C ASP A 93 -12.06 0.01 -0.75
N VAL A 94 -11.58 -1.23 -0.54
CA VAL A 94 -12.14 -2.18 0.42
C VAL A 94 -11.36 -2.11 1.74
N TYR A 95 -12.08 -2.03 2.87
CA TYR A 95 -11.44 -1.99 4.18
C TYR A 95 -10.55 -3.20 4.44
N MET A 96 -9.43 -2.96 5.11
CA MET A 96 -8.44 -3.98 5.46
C MET A 96 -7.73 -3.64 6.75
N ILE A 97 -7.12 -4.65 7.37
CA ILE A 97 -6.15 -4.43 8.44
C ILE A 97 -4.86 -3.92 7.82
N GLN A 98 -4.36 -2.82 8.37
CA GLN A 98 -3.14 -2.18 7.92
C GLN A 98 -2.25 -1.87 9.13
N ARG A 99 -0.94 -2.05 8.97
CA ARG A 99 0.06 -1.59 9.92
C ARG A 99 -0.04 -0.07 10.04
N ARG A 100 -0.14 0.42 11.27
CA ARG A 100 -0.25 1.85 11.55
C ARG A 100 1.06 2.57 11.22
N GLN A 101 0.93 3.74 10.62
CA GLN A 101 2.01 4.67 10.36
C GLN A 101 1.80 5.95 11.19
N PRO A 102 2.82 6.80 11.35
CA PRO A 102 2.63 8.13 11.93
C PRO A 102 1.48 8.89 11.24
N GLU A 103 0.75 9.69 12.01
CA GLU A 103 -0.44 10.40 11.54
C GLU A 103 -0.10 11.34 10.38
N GLU A 104 1.01 12.07 10.48
CA GLU A 104 1.45 13.03 9.48
C GLU A 104 1.75 12.37 8.13
N LEU A 105 2.34 11.17 8.16
CA LEU A 105 2.60 10.39 6.96
C LEU A 105 1.30 9.85 6.37
N SER A 106 0.38 9.41 7.22
CA SER A 106 -0.92 8.85 6.83
C SER A 106 -1.80 9.93 6.16
N SER A 107 -1.85 11.14 6.73
CA SER A 107 -2.54 12.28 6.11
C SER A 107 -1.90 12.71 4.79
N LEU A 108 -0.57 12.61 4.65
CA LEU A 108 0.11 12.93 3.39
C LEU A 108 -0.27 11.93 2.30
N ILE A 109 -0.22 10.62 2.58
CA ILE A 109 -0.64 9.62 1.57
C ILE A 109 -2.11 9.79 1.23
N GLU A 110 -3.01 10.01 2.19
CA GLU A 110 -4.43 10.27 1.92
C GLU A 110 -4.62 11.48 0.99
N THR A 111 -3.87 12.55 1.24
CA THR A 111 -3.91 13.76 0.40
C THR A 111 -3.47 13.49 -1.03
N GLU A 112 -2.41 12.71 -1.24
CA GLU A 112 -1.88 12.38 -2.57
C GLU A 112 -2.68 11.30 -3.29
N ALA A 113 -3.20 10.32 -2.56
CA ALA A 113 -3.99 9.18 -3.04
C ALA A 113 -5.41 9.55 -3.47
N THR A 114 -5.97 10.65 -2.94
CA THR A 114 -7.29 11.16 -3.33
C THR A 114 -7.26 12.07 -4.56
N GLN A 115 -6.07 12.41 -5.03
CA GLN A 115 -5.93 13.26 -6.20
C GLN A 115 -6.27 12.52 -7.50
N PRO A 116 -6.73 13.23 -8.55
CA PRO A 116 -6.91 12.61 -9.86
C PRO A 116 -5.55 12.23 -10.49
N GLY A 117 -5.53 11.10 -11.19
CA GLY A 117 -4.41 10.65 -12.03
C GLY A 117 -3.81 9.31 -11.61
N ARG A 118 -3.04 8.70 -12.51
CA ARG A 118 -2.46 7.36 -12.32
C ARG A 118 -1.44 7.30 -11.17
N GLN A 119 -0.77 8.41 -10.87
CA GLN A 119 0.15 8.50 -9.74
C GLN A 119 -0.54 8.21 -8.41
N ALA A 120 -1.79 8.66 -8.23
CA ALA A 120 -2.57 8.42 -7.02
C ALA A 120 -3.02 6.96 -6.92
N GLU A 121 -3.42 6.36 -8.05
CA GLU A 121 -3.73 4.92 -8.15
C GLU A 121 -2.52 4.05 -7.75
N HIS A 122 -1.35 4.30 -8.35
CA HIS A 122 -0.12 3.59 -8.02
C HIS A 122 0.30 3.78 -6.56
N LEU A 123 0.11 4.98 -5.98
CA LEU A 123 0.36 5.20 -4.56
C LEU A 123 -0.59 4.41 -3.65
N ARG A 124 -1.89 4.34 -3.96
CA ARG A 124 -2.86 3.54 -3.19
C ARG A 124 -2.48 2.06 -3.20
N ILE A 125 -2.17 1.52 -4.38
CA ILE A 125 -1.73 0.13 -4.53
C ILE A 125 -0.48 -0.10 -3.69
N ALA A 126 0.57 0.70 -3.89
CA ALA A 126 1.82 0.50 -3.16
C ALA A 126 1.66 0.58 -1.64
N TRP A 127 0.86 1.53 -1.16
CA TRP A 127 0.59 1.69 0.27
C TRP A 127 -0.12 0.46 0.84
N ALA A 128 -1.17 -0.01 0.18
CA ALA A 128 -1.91 -1.21 0.58
C ALA A 128 -1.02 -2.48 0.56
N LYS A 129 -0.17 -2.64 -0.46
CA LYS A 129 0.76 -3.78 -0.56
C LYS A 129 1.90 -3.70 0.46
N CYS A 130 2.34 -2.52 0.88
CA CYS A 130 3.45 -2.38 1.83
C CYS A 130 2.99 -2.53 3.29
N PHE A 131 1.85 -1.92 3.62
CA PHE A 131 1.38 -1.83 5.01
C PHE A 131 0.21 -2.75 5.33
N GLY A 132 -0.37 -3.45 4.35
CA GLY A 132 -1.41 -4.43 4.60
C GLY A 132 -0.95 -5.57 5.52
N LEU A 133 -1.90 -6.27 6.15
CA LEU A 133 -1.61 -7.39 7.05
C LEU A 133 -0.72 -8.47 6.39
N HIS A 134 -0.91 -8.70 5.08
CA HIS A 134 -0.13 -9.63 4.27
C HIS A 134 0.55 -8.87 3.13
N PRO A 135 1.74 -8.29 3.35
CA PRO A 135 2.34 -7.40 2.39
C PRO A 135 2.89 -8.12 1.15
N ASP A 136 2.91 -7.41 0.02
CA ASP A 136 3.62 -7.75 -1.20
C ASP A 136 4.64 -6.64 -1.49
N LEU A 137 5.82 -6.79 -0.89
CA LEU A 137 6.83 -5.73 -0.83
C LEU A 137 7.49 -5.45 -2.18
N ASN A 138 7.60 -6.49 -3.02
CA ASN A 138 8.15 -6.37 -4.37
C ASN A 138 7.21 -5.56 -5.26
N GLU A 139 5.90 -5.86 -5.22
CA GLU A 139 4.91 -5.10 -5.97
C GLU A 139 4.80 -3.67 -5.42
N ALA A 140 4.85 -3.48 -4.10
CA ALA A 140 4.84 -2.15 -3.49
C ALA A 140 5.98 -1.25 -4.02
N CYS A 141 7.21 -1.78 -4.07
CA CYS A 141 8.36 -1.05 -4.60
C CYS A 141 8.23 -0.75 -6.11
N THR A 142 7.64 -1.67 -6.87
CA THR A 142 7.39 -1.49 -8.30
C THR A 142 6.35 -0.40 -8.56
N GLU A 143 5.27 -0.38 -7.78
CA GLU A 143 4.17 0.56 -7.92
C GLU A 143 4.57 1.98 -7.56
N VAL A 144 5.40 2.19 -6.53
CA VAL A 144 5.88 3.55 -6.23
C VAL A 144 6.81 4.13 -7.29
N VAL A 145 7.58 3.30 -7.99
CA VAL A 145 8.37 3.76 -9.14
C VAL A 145 7.43 4.30 -10.23
N LYS A 146 6.35 3.58 -10.54
CA LYS A 146 5.33 4.04 -11.50
C LYS A 146 4.65 5.33 -11.03
N ALA A 147 4.38 5.46 -9.73
CA ALA A 147 3.80 6.69 -9.18
C ALA A 147 4.71 7.91 -9.39
N ILE A 148 6.00 7.78 -9.10
CA ILE A 148 6.99 8.84 -9.34
C ILE A 148 7.11 9.12 -10.84
N GLU A 149 7.14 8.08 -11.69
CA GLU A 149 7.23 8.27 -13.13
C GLU A 149 6.10 9.13 -13.68
N VAL A 150 4.87 8.87 -13.24
CA VAL A 150 3.70 9.66 -13.66
C VAL A 150 3.78 11.09 -13.13
N ALA A 151 4.23 11.30 -11.90
CA ALA A 151 4.32 12.62 -11.28
C ALA A 151 5.47 13.48 -11.83
N ALA A 152 6.64 12.88 -12.06
CA ALA A 152 7.86 13.59 -12.45
C ALA A 152 7.95 13.81 -13.96
N LYS A 153 7.39 12.93 -14.79
CA LYS A 153 7.52 13.00 -16.26
C LYS A 153 7.10 14.34 -16.88
N PRO A 154 5.96 14.96 -16.51
CA PRO A 154 5.57 16.27 -17.05
C PRO A 154 6.55 17.40 -16.70
N VAL A 155 7.36 17.21 -15.66
CA VAL A 155 8.36 18.17 -15.18
C VAL A 155 9.72 17.90 -15.81
N VAL A 156 10.20 16.65 -15.71
CA VAL A 156 11.59 16.28 -16.03
C VAL A 156 11.81 15.97 -17.51
N THR A 157 10.83 15.30 -18.14
CA THR A 157 10.93 14.84 -19.53
C THR A 157 9.58 14.98 -20.23
N PRO A 158 9.03 16.21 -20.37
CA PRO A 158 7.69 16.43 -20.92
C PRO A 158 7.53 15.89 -22.35
N ASP A 159 8.63 15.85 -23.11
CA ASP A 159 8.64 15.43 -24.51
C ASP A 159 9.00 13.95 -24.74
N ASP A 160 9.36 13.18 -23.70
CA ASP A 160 9.63 11.73 -23.81
C ASP A 160 8.43 10.92 -23.26
N PRO A 161 7.50 10.44 -24.12
CA PRO A 161 6.34 9.67 -23.69
C PRO A 161 6.72 8.29 -23.13
N LEU A 162 7.96 7.82 -23.30
CA LEU A 162 8.48 6.55 -22.79
C LEU A 162 9.58 6.76 -21.74
N ALA A 163 9.60 7.92 -21.08
CA ALA A 163 10.50 8.18 -19.98
C ALA A 163 10.20 7.27 -18.79
N THR A 164 11.25 6.61 -18.30
CA THR A 164 11.26 5.84 -17.04
C THR A 164 11.95 6.66 -15.96
N LEU A 165 11.82 6.25 -14.70
CA LEU A 165 12.48 6.92 -13.58
C LEU A 165 14.00 6.95 -13.77
N GLY A 166 14.61 5.85 -14.25
CA GLY A 166 16.03 5.82 -14.58
C GLY A 166 16.47 6.82 -15.67
N LYS A 167 15.61 7.07 -16.67
CA LYS A 167 15.87 8.12 -17.68
C LYS A 167 15.77 9.52 -17.06
N MET A 168 14.75 9.77 -16.23
CA MET A 168 14.58 11.05 -15.53
C MET A 168 15.73 11.34 -14.55
N ILE A 169 16.17 10.34 -13.79
CA ILE A 169 17.37 10.41 -12.95
C ILE A 169 18.57 10.83 -13.80
N SER A 170 18.76 10.22 -14.97
CA SER A 170 19.87 10.56 -15.86
C SER A 170 19.75 11.99 -16.40
N ALA A 171 18.56 12.42 -16.83
CA ALA A 171 18.33 13.77 -17.32
C ALA A 171 18.64 14.85 -16.26
N VAL A 172 18.18 14.66 -15.02
CA VAL A 172 18.47 15.59 -13.90
C VAL A 172 19.95 15.57 -13.54
N ARG A 173 20.58 14.39 -13.51
CA ARG A 173 22.01 14.23 -13.18
C ARG A 173 22.93 14.89 -14.19
N ASP A 174 22.59 14.81 -15.48
CA ASP A 174 23.45 15.30 -16.56
C ASP A 174 23.43 16.83 -16.64
N LYS A 175 22.35 17.47 -16.16
CA LYS A 175 22.15 18.92 -16.15
C LYS A 175 21.43 19.41 -14.89
N PRO A 176 22.02 19.27 -13.70
CA PRO A 176 21.36 19.62 -12.44
C PRO A 176 21.03 21.11 -12.34
N GLU A 177 21.76 21.97 -13.06
CA GLU A 177 21.57 23.41 -13.11
C GLU A 177 20.28 23.87 -13.82
N GLU A 178 19.66 22.99 -14.63
CA GLU A 178 18.36 23.26 -15.25
C GLU A 178 17.21 23.13 -14.25
N TRP A 179 17.45 22.58 -13.05
CA TRP A 179 16.43 22.30 -12.05
C TRP A 179 16.61 23.16 -10.80
N GLU A 180 15.50 23.38 -10.10
CA GLU A 180 15.49 24.01 -8.79
C GLU A 180 14.47 23.35 -7.86
N THR A 181 14.65 23.62 -6.57
CA THR A 181 13.72 23.22 -5.53
C THR A 181 13.34 24.42 -4.68
N ASP A 182 12.24 24.33 -3.93
CA ASP A 182 11.90 25.34 -2.90
C ASP A 182 12.82 25.32 -1.66
N SER A 183 13.71 24.35 -1.52
CA SER A 183 14.69 24.32 -0.43
C SER A 183 15.81 25.33 -0.64
N GLU A 184 16.16 26.07 0.41
CA GLU A 184 17.31 26.98 0.47
C GLU A 184 18.66 26.25 0.65
N PHE A 185 18.64 24.92 0.81
CA PHE A 185 19.84 24.13 1.01
C PHE A 185 20.62 23.96 -0.30
N ASP A 186 21.91 24.34 -0.28
CA ASP A 186 22.85 24.04 -1.35
C ASP A 186 22.98 22.52 -1.54
N GLY A 187 22.60 22.02 -2.72
CA GLY A 187 22.58 20.59 -3.02
C GLY A 187 21.20 19.93 -2.94
N SER A 188 20.13 20.73 -2.85
CA SER A 188 18.75 20.22 -2.80
C SER A 188 18.36 19.39 -4.03
N VAL A 189 18.77 19.78 -5.24
CA VAL A 189 18.54 19.01 -6.47
C VAL A 189 19.26 17.65 -6.40
N GLN A 190 20.50 17.63 -5.91
CA GLN A 190 21.27 16.40 -5.70
C GLN A 190 20.62 15.50 -4.65
N THR A 191 19.98 16.08 -3.63
CA THR A 191 19.22 15.34 -2.62
C THR A 191 17.98 14.69 -3.23
N VAL A 192 17.20 15.42 -4.04
CA VAL A 192 16.07 14.87 -4.79
C VAL A 192 16.53 13.75 -5.72
N LEU A 193 17.64 13.95 -6.43
CA LEU A 193 18.25 12.93 -7.29
C LEU A 193 18.63 11.66 -6.50
N ALA A 194 19.26 11.81 -5.34
CA ALA A 194 19.62 10.69 -4.48
C ALA A 194 18.38 9.93 -3.96
N MET A 195 17.31 10.65 -3.62
CA MET A 195 16.03 10.03 -3.23
C MET A 195 15.40 9.27 -4.40
N MET A 196 15.40 9.84 -5.61
CA MET A 196 14.90 9.15 -6.81
C MET A 196 15.71 7.89 -7.09
N ASP A 197 17.03 7.96 -6.98
CA ASP A 197 17.93 6.82 -7.18
C ASP A 197 17.74 5.73 -6.11
N MET A 198 17.55 6.13 -4.85
CA MET A 198 17.22 5.20 -3.77
C MET A 198 15.92 4.43 -4.05
N VAL A 199 14.85 5.11 -4.50
CA VAL A 199 13.60 4.44 -4.86
C VAL A 199 13.77 3.55 -6.09
N TRP A 200 14.49 4.03 -7.10
CA TRP A 200 14.73 3.27 -8.33
C TRP A 200 15.46 1.95 -8.10
N ASN A 201 16.44 1.95 -7.19
CA ASN A 201 17.23 0.77 -6.83
C ASN A 201 16.62 -0.05 -5.68
N GLY A 202 15.59 0.47 -4.99
CA GLY A 202 14.87 -0.24 -3.94
C GLY A 202 13.95 -1.36 -4.45
N GLN A 203 13.59 -1.34 -5.73
CA GLN A 203 12.85 -2.43 -6.36
C GLN A 203 13.81 -3.57 -6.79
N LEU A 204 13.38 -4.81 -6.61
CA LEU A 204 14.09 -5.95 -7.17
C LEU A 204 13.74 -6.10 -8.65
N ARG A 205 14.77 -6.13 -9.50
CA ARG A 205 14.61 -6.40 -10.93
C ARG A 205 14.87 -7.86 -11.21
N HIS A 206 13.94 -8.50 -11.90
CA HIS A 206 14.08 -9.90 -12.26
C HIS A 206 15.39 -10.17 -13.01
N GLY A 207 16.14 -11.17 -12.52
CA GLY A 207 17.33 -11.70 -13.20
C GLY A 207 18.67 -11.38 -12.54
N ASP A 208 18.69 -10.66 -11.42
CA ASP A 208 19.91 -10.54 -10.61
C ASP A 208 20.04 -11.79 -9.70
N GLU A 209 20.92 -12.71 -10.08
CA GLU A 209 21.14 -13.97 -9.36
C GLU A 209 21.70 -13.75 -7.94
N ASP A 210 22.33 -12.59 -7.70
CA ASP A 210 22.95 -12.23 -6.42
C ASP A 210 22.03 -11.37 -5.53
N ALA A 211 20.89 -10.91 -6.04
CA ALA A 211 19.93 -10.11 -5.27
C ALA A 211 19.00 -11.00 -4.42
N PRO A 212 18.55 -10.51 -3.24
CA PRO A 212 17.47 -11.17 -2.50
C PRO A 212 16.23 -11.35 -3.39
N LEU A 213 15.46 -12.43 -3.14
CA LEU A 213 14.20 -12.68 -3.84
C LEU A 213 13.07 -11.72 -3.42
N GLU A 214 13.16 -11.19 -2.20
CA GLU A 214 12.16 -10.31 -1.61
C GLU A 214 12.83 -9.11 -0.91
N VAL A 215 12.23 -7.94 -1.07
CA VAL A 215 12.61 -6.73 -0.33
C VAL A 215 12.22 -6.90 1.14
N SER A 216 13.03 -6.43 2.09
CA SER A 216 12.65 -6.46 3.51
C SER A 216 11.53 -5.44 3.80
N GLN A 217 10.75 -5.68 4.86
CA GLN A 217 9.69 -4.75 5.27
C GLN A 217 10.25 -3.33 5.46
N GLU A 218 11.35 -3.18 6.18
CA GLU A 218 11.95 -1.89 6.50
C GLU A 218 12.43 -1.15 5.25
N ALA A 219 13.03 -1.88 4.29
CA ALA A 219 13.49 -1.31 3.03
C ALA A 219 12.32 -0.87 2.14
N ALA A 220 11.25 -1.67 2.08
CA ALA A 220 10.04 -1.32 1.35
C ALA A 220 9.32 -0.13 1.97
N GLU A 221 9.16 -0.09 3.29
CA GLU A 221 8.55 1.04 4.01
C GLU A 221 9.33 2.34 3.72
N MET A 222 10.65 2.31 3.83
CA MET A 222 11.51 3.47 3.51
C MET A 222 11.34 3.92 2.05
N THR A 223 11.27 2.97 1.12
CA THR A 223 11.09 3.23 -0.32
C THR A 223 9.73 3.87 -0.59
N VAL A 224 8.66 3.33 -0.02
CA VAL A 224 7.30 3.85 -0.19
C VAL A 224 7.17 5.25 0.41
N GLN A 225 7.66 5.46 1.62
CA GLN A 225 7.62 6.77 2.30
C GLN A 225 8.38 7.84 1.50
N THR A 226 9.55 7.50 0.97
CA THR A 226 10.34 8.41 0.13
C THR A 226 9.59 8.76 -1.15
N ALA A 227 8.94 7.79 -1.78
CA ALA A 227 8.17 8.02 -2.99
C ALA A 227 6.96 8.91 -2.77
N VAL A 228 6.25 8.78 -1.64
CA VAL A 228 5.15 9.68 -1.26
C VAL A 228 5.64 11.13 -1.21
N LEU A 229 6.80 11.38 -0.60
CA LEU A 229 7.39 12.72 -0.56
C LEU A 229 7.75 13.23 -1.97
N LEU A 230 8.40 12.42 -2.80
CA LEU A 230 8.77 12.79 -4.16
C LEU A 230 7.54 13.12 -5.03
N VAL A 231 6.50 12.28 -4.98
CA VAL A 231 5.25 12.53 -5.71
C VAL A 231 4.63 13.86 -5.25
N SER A 232 4.56 14.10 -3.95
CA SER A 232 4.03 15.37 -3.41
C SER A 232 4.86 16.56 -3.90
N TRP A 233 6.19 16.48 -3.90
CA TRP A 233 7.07 17.55 -4.34
C TRP A 233 6.97 17.88 -5.83
N PHE A 234 6.97 16.86 -6.70
CA PHE A 234 6.81 17.08 -8.14
C PHE A 234 5.44 17.67 -8.47
N ARG A 235 4.37 17.13 -7.87
CA ARG A 235 3.01 17.61 -8.11
C ARG A 235 2.78 19.03 -7.65
N SER A 236 3.35 19.40 -6.51
CA SER A 236 3.21 20.74 -5.95
C SER A 236 4.14 21.77 -6.59
N GLY A 237 4.97 21.37 -7.56
CA GLY A 237 5.94 22.25 -8.22
C GLY A 237 7.12 22.65 -7.33
N ARG A 238 7.31 21.99 -6.18
CA ARG A 238 8.45 22.20 -5.28
C ARG A 238 9.76 21.71 -5.89
N VAL A 239 9.69 20.86 -6.89
CA VAL A 239 10.79 20.51 -7.81
C VAL A 239 10.31 20.87 -9.20
N ARG A 240 11.09 21.69 -9.92
CA ARG A 240 10.70 22.24 -11.22
C ARG A 240 11.91 22.65 -12.05
N LEU A 241 11.68 22.89 -13.34
CA LEU A 241 12.66 23.52 -14.20
C LEU A 241 12.89 24.97 -13.73
N ARG A 242 14.15 25.38 -13.70
CA ARG A 242 14.55 26.75 -13.36
C ARG A 242 14.05 27.71 -14.43
N SER A 243 13.30 28.73 -14.01
CA SER A 243 12.78 29.81 -14.87
C SER A 243 13.78 30.94 -15.08
#